data_AF-A0A933YV50-F1
#
_entry.id   AF-A0A933YV50-F1
#
_cell.length_a   1.000
_cell.length_b   1.000
_cell.length_c   1.000
_cell.angle_alpha   90.00
_cell.angle_beta   90.00
_cell.angle_gamma   90.00
#
_symmetry.space_group_name_H-M   'P 1'
#
loop_
_entity.id
_entity.type
_entity.pdbx_description
1 polymer ?
#
loop_
_entity_poly.entity_id
_entity_poly.type
_entity_poly.pdbx_seq_one_letter_code
_entity_poly.pdbx_strand_id
1 'polypeptide(L)' 'MLIIMRKHAEEEALDAIKEYLITRDFDIHQSTGANRTIIGVIGDTSTLNDQEIEAMSGVSQVVRIRKDD' A
#
# COMPACT_ATOMS: atom_id res chain seq x y z
N MET A 1 8.09 0.23 -0.11
CA MET A 1 7.10 0.21 -1.24
C MET A 1 6.08 1.32 -1.00
N LEU A 2 5.49 1.89 -2.06
CA LEU A 2 4.35 2.80 -1.96
C LEU A 2 3.12 2.15 -2.58
N ILE A 3 2.01 2.14 -1.86
CA ILE A 3 0.70 1.72 -2.36
C ILE A 3 -0.16 2.96 -2.46
N ILE A 4 -0.67 3.25 -3.65
CA ILE A 4 -1.46 4.45 -3.89
C ILE A 4 -2.91 4.03 -4.07
N MET A 5 -3.79 4.58 -3.24
CA MET A 5 -5.22 4.29 -3.29
C MET A 5 -5.88 5.03 -4.46
N ARG A 6 -7.02 4.49 -4.91
CA ARG A 6 -7.94 5.16 -5.83
C ARG A 6 -8.50 6.42 -5.17
N LYS A 7 -8.88 7.39 -6.01
CA LYS A 7 -9.59 8.58 -5.54
C LYS A 7 -10.93 8.14 -4.95
N HIS A 8 -11.24 8.57 -3.73
CA HIS A 8 -12.43 8.14 -2.98
C HIS A 8 -12.51 6.62 -2.77
N ALA A 9 -11.37 5.94 -2.55
CA ALA A 9 -11.42 4.55 -2.07
C ALA A 9 -12.18 4.50 -0.74
N GLU A 10 -13.08 3.53 -0.62
CA GLU A 10 -13.84 3.27 0.60
C GLU A 10 -12.90 2.98 1.78
N GLU A 11 -13.31 3.35 2.99
CA GLU A 11 -12.50 3.18 4.20
C GLU A 11 -12.19 1.71 4.47
N GLU A 12 -13.14 0.81 4.19
CA GLU A 12 -12.96 -0.63 4.33
C GLU A 12 -11.87 -1.18 3.41
N ALA A 13 -11.72 -0.61 2.21
CA ALA A 13 -10.65 -1.00 1.28
C ALA A 13 -9.28 -0.55 1.78
N LEU A 14 -9.21 0.63 2.40
CA LEU A 14 -8.00 1.14 3.04
C LEU A 14 -7.60 0.25 4.22
N ASP A 15 -8.55 -0.10 5.08
CA ASP A 15 -8.29 -0.89 6.28
C ASP A 15 -7.92 -2.34 5.95
N ALA A 16 -8.54 -2.95 4.93
CA ALA A 16 -8.17 -4.28 4.46
C ALA A 16 -6.70 -4.37 4.02
N ILE A 17 -6.17 -3.32 3.38
CA ILE A 17 -4.74 -3.26 3.01
C ILE A 17 -3.86 -3.09 4.22
N LYS A 18 -4.22 -2.21 5.15
CA LYS A 18 -3.44 -2.02 6.38
C LYS A 18 -3.35 -3.32 7.16
N GLU A 19 -4.47 -4.02 7.34
CA GLU A 19 -4.51 -5.31 8.03
C GLU A 19 -3.69 -6.37 7.29
N TYR A 20 -3.82 -6.45 5.96
CA TYR A 20 -3.01 -7.35 5.14
C TYR A 20 -1.51 -7.16 5.37
N LEU A 21 -1.05 -5.92 5.49
CA LEU A 21 0.37 -5.59 5.70
C LEU A 21 0.81 -5.83 7.15
N ILE A 22 0.04 -5.35 8.13
CA ILE A 22 0.38 -5.48 9.56
C ILE A 22 0.43 -6.95 9.98
N THR A 23 -0.52 -7.78 9.50
CA THR A 23 -0.54 -9.22 9.80
C THR A 23 0.66 -9.98 9.22
N ARG A 24 1.41 -9.36 8.31
CA ARG A 24 2.64 -9.88 7.69
C ARG A 24 3.90 -9.19 8.23
N ASP A 25 3.80 -8.53 9.38
CA ASP A 25 4.92 -7.89 10.09
C ASP A 25 5.55 -6.70 9.34
N PHE A 26 4.74 -5.97 8.56
CA PHE A 26 5.15 -4.72 7.93
C PHE A 26 4.69 -3.50 8.72
N ASP A 27 5.59 -2.53 8.84
CA ASP A 27 5.26 -1.19 9.31
C ASP A 27 4.64 -0.38 8.18
N ILE A 28 3.62 0.42 8.51
CA ILE A 28 2.90 1.24 7.55
C ILE A 28 2.89 2.71 7.93
N HIS A 29 3.06 3.58 6.93
CA HIS A 29 2.96 5.03 7.07
C HIS A 29 1.88 5.54 6.12
N GLN A 30 0.75 6.01 6.66
CA GLN A 30 -0.31 6.59 5.85
C GLN A 30 -0.06 8.10 5.64
N SER A 31 -0.14 8.52 4.37
CA SER A 31 -0.19 9.93 3.98
C SER A 31 -1.53 10.22 3.31
N THR A 32 -2.36 11.05 3.95
CA THR A 32 -3.68 11.44 3.44
C THR A 32 -3.58 12.82 2.80
N GLY A 33 -3.78 12.91 1.48
CA GLY A 33 -3.88 14.16 0.75
C GLY A 33 -5.31 14.47 0.32
N ALA A 34 -5.54 15.69 -0.19
CA ALA A 34 -6.87 16.14 -0.64
C ALA A 34 -7.49 15.26 -1.75
N ASN A 35 -6.65 14.58 -2.55
CA ASN A 35 -7.11 13.76 -3.67
C ASN A 35 -6.93 12.25 -3.47
N ARG A 36 -5.92 11.83 -2.72
CA ARG A 36 -5.54 10.41 -2.59
C ARG A 36 -4.88 10.14 -1.25
N THR A 37 -5.03 8.90 -0.81
CA THR A 37 -4.26 8.33 0.30
C THR A 37 -3.13 7.47 -0.28
N ILE A 38 -1.95 7.58 0.31
CA ILE A 38 -0.78 6.77 -0.01
C ILE A 38 -0.37 6.02 1.27
N ILE A 39 -0.03 4.74 1.12
CA ILE A 39 0.54 3.92 2.18
C ILE A 39 2.00 3.64 1.83
N GLY A 40 2.91 4.16 2.64
CA GLY A 40 4.29 3.70 2.66
C GLY A 40 4.40 2.40 3.44
N VAL A 41 5.09 1.42 2.87
CA VAL A 41 5.34 0.10 3.47
C VAL A 41 6.84 -0.03 3.77
N ILE A 42 7.17 -0.29 5.03
CA ILE A 42 8.52 -0.44 5.56
C ILE A 42 8.72 -1.89 6.03
N GLY A 43 9.87 -2.47 5.70
CA GLY A 43 10.20 -3.89 5.92
C GLY A 43 10.82 -4.52 4.68
N ASP A 44 10.98 -5.85 4.68
CA ASP A 44 11.47 -6.59 3.52
C ASP A 44 10.36 -6.76 2.47
N THR A 45 10.07 -5.66 1.77
CA THR A 45 9.00 -5.65 0.77
C THR A 45 9.28 -6.56 -0.42
N SER A 46 10.49 -7.13 -0.57
CA SER A 46 10.81 -8.10 -1.64
C SER A 46 9.96 -9.38 -1.57
N THR A 47 9.41 -9.67 -0.39
CA THR A 47 8.51 -10.79 -0.12
C THR A 47 7.05 -10.53 -0.54
N LEU A 48 6.68 -9.27 -0.81
CA LEU A 48 5.34 -8.89 -1.25
C LEU A 48 5.19 -9.01 -2.77
N ASN A 49 4.06 -9.54 -3.22
CA ASN A 49 3.70 -9.61 -4.64
C ASN A 49 2.93 -8.35 -5.06
N ASP A 50 3.54 -7.54 -5.92
CA ASP A 50 2.99 -6.28 -6.39
C ASP A 50 1.62 -6.47 -7.07
N GLN A 51 1.45 -7.55 -7.86
CA GLN A 51 0.20 -7.82 -8.58
C GLN A 51 -0.95 -8.21 -7.67
N GLU A 52 -0.66 -8.96 -6.60
CA GLU A 52 -1.68 -9.32 -5.60
C GLU A 52 -2.21 -8.08 -4.89
N ILE A 53 -1.30 -7.16 -4.52
CA ILE A 53 -1.67 -5.90 -3.86
C ILE A 53 -2.41 -4.99 -4.85
N GLU A 54 -1.96 -4.87 -6.10
CA GLU A 54 -2.66 -4.08 -7.14
C GLU A 54 -4.07 -4.60 -7.44
N ALA A 55 -4.32 -5.90 -7.25
CA ALA A 55 -5.63 -6.51 -7.40
C ALA A 55 -6.57 -6.27 -6.20
N MET A 56 -6.06 -5.78 -5.06
CA MET A 56 -6.89 -5.47 -3.91
C MET A 56 -7.83 -4.30 -4.19
N SER A 57 -9.03 -4.37 -3.62
CA SER A 57 -10.03 -3.30 -3.75
C SER A 57 -9.44 -1.95 -3.34
N GLY A 58 -9.79 -0.90 -4.06
CA GLY A 58 -9.33 0.46 -3.77
C GLY A 58 -7.87 0.75 -4.12
N VAL A 59 -7.05 -0.22 -4.54
CA VAL A 59 -5.67 0.05 -4.99
C VAL A 59 -5.67 0.61 -6.41
N SER A 60 -4.89 1.67 -6.62
CA SER A 60 -4.69 2.31 -7.91
C SER A 60 -3.38 1.89 -8.58
N GLN A 61 -2.31 1.73 -7.82
CA GLN A 61 -0.96 1.40 -8.31
C GLN A 61 -0.05 1.04 -7.13
N VAL A 62 0.92 0.17 -7.38
CA VAL A 62 2.00 -0.15 -6.45
C VAL A 62 3.33 0.28 -7.05
N VAL A 63 4.12 1.03 -6.28
CA VAL A 63 5.45 1.50 -6.68
C VAL A 63 6.49 0.94 -5.73
N ARG A 64 7.35 0.08 -6.25
CA ARG A 64 8.46 -0.48 -5.50
C ARG A 64 9.65 0.48 -5.51
N ILE A 65 10.06 0.92 -4.33
CA ILE A 65 11.27 1.72 -4.16
C ILE A 65 12.46 0.77 -4.18
N ARG A 66 13.32 0.90 -5.20
CA ARG A 66 14.59 0.18 -5.30
C ARG A 66 15.67 0.99 -4.58
N LYS A 67 16.71 0.32 -4.08
CA LYS A 67 17.93 1.02 -3.65
C LYS A 67 18.59 1.62 -4.89
N ASP A 68 19.19 2.79 -4.74
CA ASP A 68 20.17 3.28 -5.71
C ASP A 68 21.37 2.31 -5.68
N ASP A 69 21.84 1.91 -6.87
CA ASP A 69 23.02 1.04 -7.05
C ASP A 69 24.32 1.74 -6.63
#